data_AF-A0AAW5ER28-F1
#
_entry.id   AF-A0AAW5ER28-F1
#
_cell.length_a   1.000
_cell.length_b   1.000
_cell.length_c   1.000
_cell.angle_alpha   90.00
_cell.angle_beta   90.00
_cell.angle_gamma   90.00
#
_symmetry.space_group_name_H-M   'P 1'
#
loop_
_entity.id
_entity.type
_entity.pdbx_description
1 polymer ?
#
loop_
_entity_poly.entity_id
_entity_poly.type
_entity_poly.pdbx_seq_one_letter_code
_entity_poly.pdbx_strand_id
1 'polypeptide(L)'
;MTEVTDRESEQLQQLLAQAADQAAQKKVMPVVKMIAAQQLVIMDLMQLLVDSGTVHAEDIVARMRHLMEHADTRDMAARALFDQVRSRFATQ
;
A
#
# COMPACT_ATOMS: atom_id res chain seq x y z
N MET A 1 25.60 2.28 44.04
CA MET A 1 24.75 2.96 43.04
C MET A 1 25.53 2.91 41.74
N THR A 2 25.01 2.19 40.75
CA THR A 2 25.66 2.10 39.44
C THR A 2 25.39 3.41 38.70
N GLU A 3 26.42 4.23 38.52
CA GLU A 3 26.32 5.42 37.66
C GLU A 3 26.13 4.92 36.23
N VAL A 4 24.92 5.11 35.69
CA VAL A 4 24.67 4.89 34.26
C VAL A 4 25.38 6.03 33.54
N THR A 5 26.36 5.70 32.72
CA THR A 5 27.09 6.70 31.94
C THR A 5 26.24 7.23 30.80
N ASP A 6 26.42 8.49 30.38
CA ASP A 6 25.63 9.11 29.30
C ASP A 6 25.59 8.26 28.03
N ARG A 7 26.67 7.54 27.74
CA ARG A 7 26.81 6.62 26.61
C ARG A 7 25.90 5.39 26.71
N GLU A 8 25.71 4.84 27.92
CA GLU A 8 24.82 3.71 28.17
C GLU A 8 23.35 4.14 28.05
N SER A 9 23.03 5.37 28.47
CA SER A 9 21.71 5.98 28.27
C SER A 9 21.40 6.22 26.80
N GLU A 10 22.36 6.73 26.02
CA GLU A 10 22.20 6.92 24.57
C GLU A 10 22.00 5.58 23.83
N GLN A 11 22.78 4.55 24.17
CA GLN A 11 22.62 3.21 23.60
C GLN A 11 21.25 2.60 23.93
N LEU A 12 20.79 2.77 25.17
CA LEU A 12 19.47 2.30 25.59
C LEU A 12 18.36 3.02 24.80
N GLN A 13 18.49 4.32 24.57
CA GLN A 13 17.52 5.09 23.80
C GLN A 13 17.43 4.65 22.33
N GLN A 14 18.56 4.32 21.70
CA GLN A 14 18.58 3.78 20.33
C GLN A 14 17.94 2.38 20.27
N LEU A 15 18.22 1.51 21.24
CA LEU A 15 17.62 0.18 21.31
C LEU A 15 16.10 0.25 21.54
N LEU A 16 15.64 1.17 22.38
CA LEU A 16 14.22 1.42 22.60
C LEU A 16 13.53 1.96 21.33
N ALA A 17 14.18 2.85 20.60
CA ALA A 17 13.66 3.37 19.33
C ALA A 17 13.55 2.26 18.27
N GLN A 18 14.57 1.40 18.13
CA GLN A 18 14.51 0.24 17.24
C GLN A 18 13.45 -0.77 17.66
N ALA A 19 13.31 -1.04 18.96
CA ALA A 19 12.28 -1.95 19.46
C ALA A 19 10.87 -1.39 19.22
N ALA A 20 10.67 -0.08 19.38
CA ALA A 20 9.41 0.59 19.06
C ALA A 20 9.08 0.51 17.56
N ASP A 21 10.07 0.74 16.69
CA ASP A 21 9.89 0.63 15.23
C ASP A 21 9.58 -0.82 14.80
N GLN A 22 10.30 -1.81 15.33
CA GLN A 22 10.01 -3.22 15.09
C GLN A 22 8.63 -3.64 15.61
N ALA A 23 8.21 -3.12 16.77
CA ALA A 23 6.89 -3.38 17.32
C ALA A 23 5.78 -2.74 16.46
N ALA A 24 6.00 -1.54 15.94
CA ALA A 24 5.10 -0.87 15.00
C ALA A 24 4.99 -1.67 13.69
N GLN A 25 6.11 -2.08 13.10
CA GLN A 25 6.13 -2.92 11.91
C GLN A 25 5.38 -4.25 12.11
N LYS A 26 5.58 -4.94 13.24
CA LYS A 26 4.87 -6.19 13.56
C LYS A 26 3.35 -6.01 13.63
N LYS A 27 2.87 -4.85 14.10
CA LYS A 27 1.44 -4.53 14.15
C LYS A 27 0.87 -4.14 12.78
N VAL A 28 1.64 -3.43 11.96
CA VAL A 28 1.19 -2.91 10.66
C VAL A 28 1.28 -3.96 9.54
N MET A 29 2.27 -4.84 9.56
CA MET A 29 2.53 -5.82 8.50
C MET A 29 1.33 -6.76 8.21
N PRO A 30 0.59 -7.29 9.21
CA PRO A 30 -0.60 -8.09 8.93
C PRO A 30 -1.69 -7.31 8.17
N VAL A 31 -1.89 -6.04 8.53
CA VAL A 31 -2.87 -5.16 7.86
C VAL A 31 -2.46 -4.90 6.42
N VAL A 32 -1.18 -4.59 6.18
CA VAL A 32 -0.63 -4.40 4.82
C VAL A 32 -0.82 -5.66 3.97
N LYS A 33 -0.54 -6.85 4.52
CA LYS A 33 -0.76 -8.13 3.82
C LYS A 33 -2.23 -8.35 3.49
N MET A 34 -3.14 -8.03 4.41
CA MET A 34 -4.58 -8.14 4.17
C MET A 34 -5.04 -7.20 3.06
N ILE A 35 -4.60 -5.94 3.07
CA ILE A 35 -4.92 -4.96 2.03
C ILE A 35 -4.40 -5.43 0.66
N ALA A 36 -3.15 -5.93 0.61
CA ALA A 36 -2.58 -6.47 -0.63
C ALA A 36 -3.38 -7.67 -1.16
N ALA A 37 -3.81 -8.58 -0.28
CA ALA A 37 -4.66 -9.71 -0.66
C ALA A 37 -6.03 -9.25 -1.19
N GLN A 38 -6.65 -8.26 -0.54
CA GLN A 38 -7.92 -7.68 -1.00
C GLN A 38 -7.78 -7.00 -2.37
N GLN A 39 -6.66 -6.30 -2.62
CA GLN A 39 -6.38 -5.69 -3.93
C GLN A 39 -6.32 -6.74 -5.04
N LEU A 40 -5.69 -7.90 -4.81
CA LEU A 40 -5.65 -8.98 -5.79
C LEU A 40 -7.06 -9.48 -6.14
N VAL A 41 -7.89 -9.72 -5.13
CA VAL A 41 -9.29 -10.18 -5.34
C VAL A 41 -10.09 -9.15 -6.15
N ILE A 42 -9.95 -7.86 -5.85
CA ILE A 42 -10.64 -6.80 -6.59
C ILE A 42 -10.18 -6.76 -8.05
N MET A 43 -8.88 -6.91 -8.31
CA MET A 43 -8.34 -6.93 -9.67
C MET A 43 -8.84 -8.13 -10.48
N ASP A 44 -8.97 -9.30 -9.85
CA ASP A 44 -9.50 -10.49 -10.52
C ASP A 44 -11.02 -10.39 -10.77
N LEU A 45 -11.77 -9.78 -9.85
CA LEU A 45 -13.18 -9.45 -10.07
C LEU A 45 -13.36 -8.46 -11.23
N MET A 46 -12.52 -7.42 -11.30
CA MET A 46 -12.53 -6.48 -12.43
C MET A 46 -12.24 -7.20 -13.75
N GLN A 47 -11.27 -8.12 -13.77
CA GLN A 47 -10.97 -8.93 -14.96
C GLN A 47 -12.17 -9.77 -15.38
N LEU A 48 -12.85 -10.43 -14.44
CA LEU A 48 -14.03 -11.25 -14.73
C LEU A 48 -15.18 -10.41 -15.32
N LEU A 49 -15.35 -9.17 -14.85
CA LEU A 49 -16.33 -8.24 -15.42
C LEU A 49 -15.97 -7.80 -16.85
N VAL A 50 -14.68 -7.65 -17.15
CA VAL A 50 -14.19 -7.39 -18.52
C VAL A 50 -14.39 -8.61 -19.42
N ASP A 51 -13.98 -9.79 -18.96
CA ASP A 51 -14.07 -11.05 -19.72
C ASP A 51 -15.52 -11.44 -20.02
N SER A 52 -16.46 -11.09 -19.13
CA SER A 52 -17.90 -11.28 -19.35
C SER A 52 -18.53 -10.25 -20.30
N GLY A 53 -17.78 -9.22 -20.71
CA GLY A 53 -18.28 -8.11 -21.53
C GLY A 53 -19.20 -7.15 -20.77
N THR A 54 -19.27 -7.25 -19.44
CA THR A 54 -20.12 -6.38 -18.60
C THR A 54 -19.55 -4.96 -18.52
N VAL A 55 -18.22 -4.83 -18.56
CA VAL A 55 -17.51 -3.54 -18.47
C VAL A 55 -16.38 -3.54 -19.50
N HIS A 56 -16.14 -2.40 -20.17
CA HIS A 56 -14.97 -2.24 -21.03
C HIS A 56 -13.73 -1.88 -20.21
N ALA A 57 -12.60 -2.48 -20.55
CA ALA A 57 -11.31 -2.23 -19.89
C ALA A 57 -10.93 -0.73 -19.91
N GLU A 58 -11.23 -0.05 -21.01
CA GLU A 58 -11.01 1.38 -21.21
C GLU A 58 -11.78 2.24 -20.20
N ASP A 59 -13.03 1.87 -19.88
CA ASP A 59 -13.86 2.58 -18.91
C ASP A 59 -13.28 2.49 -17.50
N ILE A 60 -12.70 1.33 -17.15
CA ILE A 60 -12.03 1.13 -15.85
C ILE A 60 -10.82 2.05 -15.74
N VAL A 61 -9.98 2.10 -16.79
CA VAL A 61 -8.78 2.96 -16.81
C VAL A 61 -9.16 4.44 -16.79
N ALA A 62 -10.17 4.84 -17.57
CA ALA A 62 -10.67 6.21 -17.61
C ALA A 62 -11.24 6.65 -16.25
N ARG A 63 -12.04 5.79 -15.61
CA ARG A 63 -12.63 6.07 -14.30
C ARG A 63 -11.55 6.20 -13.22
N MET A 64 -10.56 5.31 -13.23
CA MET A 64 -9.44 5.38 -12.27
C MET A 64 -8.58 6.62 -12.48
N ARG A 65 -8.36 7.05 -13.73
CA ARG A 65 -7.68 8.32 -14.05
C ARG A 65 -8.44 9.51 -13.46
N HIS A 66 -9.75 9.59 -13.68
CA HIS A 66 -10.59 10.65 -13.13
C HIS A 66 -10.56 10.67 -11.58
N LEU A 67 -10.56 9.51 -10.93
CA LEU A 67 -10.42 9.43 -9.46
C LEU A 67 -9.05 9.94 -9.00
N MET A 68 -8.00 9.64 -9.74
CA MET A 68 -6.65 10.12 -9.45
C MET A 68 -6.48 11.64 -9.57
N GLU A 69 -7.23 12.31 -10.44
CA GLU A 69 -7.21 13.77 -10.54
C GLU A 69 -7.66 14.45 -9.24
N HIS A 70 -8.44 13.75 -8.42
CA HIS A 70 -8.98 14.23 -7.15
C HIS A 70 -8.24 13.65 -5.93
N ALA A 71 -7.31 12.72 -6.15
CA ALA A 71 -6.51 12.13 -5.09
C ALA A 71 -5.36 13.07 -4.68
N ASP A 72 -4.94 13.00 -3.41
CA ASP A 72 -3.75 13.72 -2.98
C ASP A 72 -2.55 13.30 -3.85
N THR A 73 -1.90 14.27 -4.47
CA THR A 73 -0.70 14.05 -5.29
C THR A 73 0.46 13.40 -4.53
N ARG A 74 0.42 13.35 -3.20
CA ARG A 74 1.41 12.63 -2.37
C ARG A 74 1.00 11.21 -2.01
N ASP A 75 -0.21 10.78 -2.37
CA ASP A 75 -0.69 9.42 -2.15
C ASP A 75 -0.04 8.45 -3.15
N MET A 76 1.12 7.92 -2.73
CA MET A 76 1.89 6.94 -3.49
C MET A 76 1.15 5.61 -3.65
N ALA A 77 0.24 5.26 -2.74
CA ALA A 77 -0.51 4.01 -2.81
C ALA A 77 -1.59 4.08 -3.89
N ALA A 78 -2.32 5.20 -3.96
CA ALA A 78 -3.30 5.44 -5.03
C ALA A 78 -2.65 5.43 -6.42
N ARG A 79 -1.46 6.03 -6.54
CA ARG A 79 -0.66 6.02 -7.78
C ARG A 79 -0.21 4.62 -8.19
N ALA A 80 0.35 3.86 -7.25
CA ALA A 80 0.78 2.49 -7.52
C ALA A 80 -0.39 1.60 -7.96
N LEU A 81 -1.57 1.77 -7.35
CA LEU A 81 -2.78 1.06 -7.74
C LEU A 81 -3.22 1.44 -9.16
N PHE A 82 -3.22 2.73 -9.51
CA PHE A 82 -3.54 3.17 -10.86
C PHE A 82 -2.58 2.60 -11.91
N ASP A 83 -1.27 2.59 -11.63
CA ASP A 83 -0.29 2.01 -12.54
C ASP A 83 -0.52 0.50 -12.73
N GLN A 84 -0.91 -0.23 -11.70
CA GLN A 84 -1.29 -1.64 -11.81
C GLN A 84 -2.55 -1.83 -12.66
N VAL A 85 -3.60 -1.04 -12.43
CA VAL A 85 -4.84 -1.07 -13.23
C VAL A 85 -4.52 -0.76 -14.69
N ARG A 86 -3.79 0.33 -14.95
CA ARG A 86 -3.38 0.72 -16.30
C ARG A 86 -2.56 -0.38 -16.98
N SER A 87 -1.58 -0.95 -16.29
CA SER A 87 -0.76 -2.04 -16.84
C SER A 87 -1.57 -3.30 -17.19
N ARG A 88 -2.66 -3.56 -16.48
CA ARG A 88 -3.49 -4.76 -16.71
C ARG A 88 -4.55 -4.55 -17.79
N PHE A 89 -5.11 -3.33 -17.89
CA PHE A 89 -6.29 -3.07 -18.70
C PHE A 89 -6.04 -2.15 -19.91
N ALA A 90 -4.90 -1.46 -20.02
CA ALA A 90 -4.61 -0.56 -21.15
C ALA A 90 -4.00 -1.24 -22.39
N THR A 91 -3.86 -2.58 -22.39
CA THR A 91 -3.21 -3.36 -23.45
C THR A 91 -4.17 -4.24 -24.26
N GLN A 92 -5.45 -3.89 -24.35
CA GLN A 92 -6.41 -4.58 -25.23
C GLN A 92 -6.95 -3.64 -26.28
#